data_AF-A0A6G1I1W7-F1
#
_entry.id   AF-A0A6G1I1W7-F1
#
_cell.length_a   1.000
_cell.length_b   1.000
_cell.length_c   1.000
_cell.angle_alpha   90.00
_cell.angle_beta   90.00
_cell.angle_gamma   90.00
#
_symmetry.space_group_name_H-M   'P 1'
#
loop_
_entity.id
_entity.type
_entity.pdbx_description
1 polymer ?
#
loop_
_entity_poly.entity_id
_entity_poly.type
_entity_poly.pdbx_seq_one_letter_code
_entity_poly.pdbx_strand_id
1 'polypeptide(L)' 'MIEAIIISPNFAGKTSLARARLVNKALKEEIAAIHAWTAKCYTPEEWEKKKGQNV' A
#
# COMPACT_ATOMS: atom_id res chain seq x y z
N MET A 1 1.19 8.89 13.76
CA MET A 1 1.73 8.02 12.70
C MET A 1 0.56 7.24 12.14
N ILE A 2 0.20 7.46 10.87
CA ILE A 2 -0.91 6.74 10.24
C ILE A 2 -0.36 5.56 9.45
N GLU A 3 -0.97 4.39 9.57
CA GLU A 3 -0.67 3.24 8.73
C GLU A 3 -1.88 2.88 7.87
N ALA A 4 -1.68 2.75 6.57
CA ALA A 4 -2.71 2.35 5.63
C ALA A 4 -2.29 1.06 4.91
N ILE A 5 -3.23 0.10 4.83
CA ILE A 5 -3.06 -1.11 4.04
C ILE A 5 -3.79 -0.92 2.72
N ILE A 6 -3.06 -0.93 1.62
CA ILE A 6 -3.60 -0.69 0.28
C ILE A 6 -3.49 -1.99 -0.51
N ILE A 7 -4.63 -2.48 -0.97
CA ILE A 7 -4.74 -3.72 -1.73
C ILE A 7 -5.15 -3.35 -3.16
N SER A 8 -4.29 -3.64 -4.13
CA SER A 8 -4.58 -3.32 -5.53
C SER A 8 -3.88 -4.29 -6.49
N PRO A 9 -4.56 -4.73 -7.58
CA PRO A 9 -3.92 -5.52 -8.62
C PRO A 9 -2.82 -4.74 -9.36
N ASN A 10 -2.83 -3.40 -9.31
CA ASN A 10 -1.81 -2.54 -9.92
C ASN A 10 -0.41 -2.72 -9.32
N PHE A 11 -0.30 -3.40 -8.18
CA PHE A 11 0.97 -3.74 -7.55
C PHE A 11 1.59 -5.04 -8.06
N ALA A 12 0.84 -5.84 -8.82
CA ALA A 12 1.34 -7.06 -9.44
C ALA A 12 2.51 -6.74 -10.39
N GLY A 13 3.60 -7.49 -10.28
CA GLY A 13 4.82 -7.28 -11.08
C GLY A 13 5.61 -5.99 -10.78
N LYS A 14 5.21 -5.19 -9.77
CA LYS A 14 5.95 -3.98 -9.37
C LYS A 14 6.79 -4.23 -8.12
N THR A 15 7.99 -3.65 -8.11
CA THR A 15 8.87 -3.63 -6.92
C THR A 15 8.28 -2.76 -5.81
N SER A 16 8.69 -2.99 -4.56
CA SER A 16 8.22 -2.22 -3.39
C SER A 16 8.37 -0.71 -3.56
N LEU A 17 9.49 -0.25 -4.15
CA LEU A 17 9.72 1.17 -4.42
C LEU A 17 8.75 1.72 -5.48
N ALA A 18 8.47 0.96 -6.54
CA ALA A 18 7.53 1.36 -7.58
C ALA A 18 6.09 1.43 -7.04
N ARG A 19 5.70 0.50 -6.15
CA ARG A 19 4.42 0.53 -5.44
C ARG A 19 4.30 1.79 -4.58
N ALA A 20 5.32 2.08 -3.77
CA ALA A 20 5.34 3.27 -2.92
C ALA A 20 5.28 4.58 -3.72
N ARG A 21 6.02 4.68 -4.84
CA ARG A 21 5.97 5.85 -5.73
C ARG A 21 4.59 6.04 -6.35
N LEU A 22 3.94 4.96 -6.78
CA LEU A 22 2.59 5.00 -7.37
C LEU A 22 1.58 5.54 -6.36
N VAL A 23 1.63 5.00 -5.14
CA VAL A 23 0.77 5.42 -4.03
C VAL A 23 1.03 6.88 -3.64
N ASN A 24 2.29 7.27 -3.47
CA ASN A 24 2.66 8.64 -3.14
C ASN A 24 2.26 9.65 -4.24
N LYS A 25 2.29 9.23 -5.51
CA LYS A 25 1.84 10.07 -6.62
C LYS A 25 0.33 10.26 -6.62
N ALA A 26 -0.43 9.20 -6.32
CA ALA A 26 -1.89 9.23 -6.28
C ALA A 26 -2.42 10.03 -5.08
N LEU A 27 -1.78 9.91 -3.92
CA LEU A 27 -2.21 10.51 -2.65
C LEU A 27 -1.40 11.77 -2.28
N LYS A 28 -0.69 12.38 -3.24
CA LYS A 28 0.25 13.48 -2.97
C LYS A 28 -0.38 14.64 -2.17
N GLU A 29 -1.63 14.98 -2.50
CA GLU A 29 -2.37 16.08 -1.86
C GLU A 29 -2.74 15.74 -0.41
N GLU A 30 -3.24 14.53 -0.17
CA GLU A 30 -3.60 14.03 1.16
C GLU A 30 -2.36 13.85 2.06
N ILE A 31 -1.28 13.32 1.51
CA ILE A 31 -0.02 13.10 2.24
C ILE A 31 0.61 14.43 2.66
N ALA A 32 0.42 15.51 1.90
CA ALA A 32 0.97 16.82 2.24
C ALA A 32 0.38 17.38 3.56
N ALA A 33 -0.84 16.98 3.92
CA ALA A 33 -1.46 17.33 5.19
C ALA A 33 -1.01 16.43 6.36
N ILE A 34 -0.42 15.27 6.07
CA ILE A 34 -0.07 14.26 7.06
C ILE A 34 1.43 14.31 7.35
N HIS A 35 1.78 14.61 8.60
CA HIS A 35 3.17 14.76 9.04
C HIS A 35 4.02 13.49 8.83
N ALA A 36 3.42 12.31 9.06
CA ALA A 36 4.08 11.02 8.85
C ALA A 36 3.05 9.90 8.66
N TRP A 37 3.25 9.11 7.61
CA TRP A 37 2.38 7.98 7.28
C TRP A 37 3.16 6.82 6.66
N THR A 38 2.58 5.63 6.70
CA THR A 38 3.14 4.38 6.17
C THR A 38 2.09 3.67 5.32
N ALA A 39 2.45 3.30 4.08
CA ALA A 39 1.59 2.53 3.19
C ALA A 39 2.10 1.10 3.00
N LYS A 40 1.35 0.11 3.49
CA LYS A 40 1.59 -1.31 3.21
C LYS A 40 0.84 -1.70 1.93
N CYS A 41 1.58 -1.93 0.85
CA CYS A 41 1.02 -2.21 -0.46
C CYS A 41 1.03 -3.73 -0.75
N TYR A 42 -0.14 -4.34 -0.82
CA TYR A 42 -0.30 -5.76 -1.12
C TYR A 42 -1.10 -5.98 -2.40
N THR A 43 -0.79 -7.03 -3.13
CA THR A 43 -1.69 -7.53 -4.16
C THR A 43 -2.89 -8.25 -3.51
N PRO A 44 -4.04 -8.34 -4.19
CA PRO A 44 -5.18 -9.12 -3.69
C PRO A 44 -4.80 -10.55 -3.32
N GLU A 45 -3.97 -11.21 -4.14
CA GLU A 45 -3.48 -12.58 -3.89
C GLU A 45 -2.58 -12.68 -2.65
N GLU A 46 -1.63 -11.74 -2.47
CA GLU A 46 -0.79 -11.67 -1.27
C GLU A 46 -1.64 -11.41 -0.02
N TRP A 47 -2.66 -10.56 -0.14
CA TRP A 47 -3.54 -10.22 0.97
C TRP A 47 -4.45 -11.39 1.36
N GLU A 48 -5.00 -12.13 0.41
CA GLU A 48 -5.79 -13.34 0.69
C GLU A 48 -4.96 -14.42 1.39
N LYS A 49 -3.74 -14.68 0.90
CA LYS A 49 -2.80 -15.60 1.57
C LYS A 49 -2.50 -15.17 3.00
N LYS A 50 -2.38 -13.86 3.24
CA LYS A 50 -2.08 -13.29 4.55
C LYS A 50 -3.29 -13.29 5.48
N LYS A 51 -4.51 -13.10 4.96
CA LYS A 51 -5.76 -13.20 5.72
C LYS A 51 -6.03 -14.63 6.20
N GLY A 52 -5.65 -15.64 5.42
CA GLY A 52 -5.80 -17.04 5.81
C GLY A 52 -4.92 -17.49 6.98
N GLN A 53 -3.98 -16.66 7.43
CA GLN A 53 -3.01 -17.01 8.47
C GLN A 53 -3.37 -16.48 9.88
N ASN A 54 -4.51 -15.78 10.03
CA ASN A 54 -5.03 -15.37 11.33
C ASN A 54 -6.53 -15.70 11.42
N VAL A 55 -6.84 -16.86 12.00
CA VAL A 55 -8.05 -17.07 12.81
C VAL A 55 -7.57 -17.56 14.18
#